data_AF-A0A1C5GNW7-F1
#
_entry.id   AF-A0A1C5GNW7-F1
#
_cell.length_a   1.000
_cell.length_b   1.000
_cell.length_c   1.000
_cell.angle_alpha   90.00
_cell.angle_beta   90.00
_cell.angle_gamma   90.00
#
_symmetry.space_group_name_H-M   'P 1'
#
loop_
_entity.id
_entity.type
_entity.pdbx_description
1 polymer ?
#
loop_
_entity_poly.entity_id
_entity_poly.type
_entity_poly.pdbx_seq_one_letter_code
_entity_poly.pdbx_strand_id
1 'polypeptide(L)'
;MASAESHPRPQGEAVTASHRTDATWGLPGDVVRRGDAEVDAGGTWWDAGDVEDVAEMLASRRSRLWQVVNPAEMAAWVFEEPAPSPVDPAPVDVDDGWGSGPDEAVHEAWAFAGWVARMVVPDATNTAGKYWILSHLTDAVPARLRLTVGVLEILGLDETGERVWLRSHAAPIVSAMDVGAVDLEDWGRRGIDMEEDGTKTLAEEKVLLSCPDLDTARWLLRQPPVVAGLRLLSCWVAAGPYSFEGRYRPEIVGRAWRASELLAGDDIDALTGGGFDRPYTGVTMTGDLPAQRSFDADAYRAGGDEHDRLCRSLIAHLSRSGSAAGSGLAGVNVDLAWRDVDGHQFIAEVKSVLAGNEVEQLRLGLGQVLDYRHRLAAHGVAATAVLLVSHCTDPAWPAICADSGVLLLTAEEEPTWPAKLDAAAGTVHG
;
A
#
# COMPACT_ATOMS: atom_id res chain seq x y z
N MET A 1 -40.28 57.32 8.36
CA MET A 1 -41.50 56.54 8.70
C MET A 1 -41.87 55.70 7.49
N ALA A 2 -41.39 54.46 7.45
CA ALA A 2 -41.84 53.40 6.56
C ALA A 2 -41.67 52.11 7.38
N SER A 3 -42.80 51.48 7.70
CA SER A 3 -42.88 50.31 8.57
C SER A 3 -42.39 49.07 7.85
N ALA A 4 -41.55 48.30 8.55
CA ALA A 4 -41.11 46.98 8.15
C ALA A 4 -42.19 45.94 8.54
N GLU A 5 -42.64 45.15 7.57
CA GLU A 5 -43.47 43.97 7.81
C GLU A 5 -42.57 42.73 7.92
N SER A 6 -42.45 42.22 9.14
CA SER A 6 -41.77 40.98 9.49
C SER A 6 -42.63 39.77 9.12
N HIS A 7 -42.13 38.92 8.21
CA HIS A 7 -42.72 37.60 7.97
C HIS A 7 -42.20 36.57 8.99
N PRO A 8 -43.05 35.70 9.55
CA PRO A 8 -42.65 34.69 10.52
C PRO A 8 -41.98 33.48 9.85
N ARG A 9 -40.90 32.98 10.45
CA ARG A 9 -40.29 31.69 10.11
C ARG A 9 -41.20 30.53 10.61
N PRO A 10 -41.40 29.45 9.84
CA PRO A 10 -42.05 28.26 10.36
C PRO A 10 -41.11 27.51 11.31
N GLN A 11 -41.69 27.07 12.42
CA GLN A 11 -41.07 26.27 13.47
C GLN A 11 -40.85 24.83 13.00
N GLY A 12 -39.82 24.19 13.57
CA GLY A 12 -39.29 22.91 13.15
C GLY A 12 -40.24 21.72 13.36
N GLU A 13 -40.12 20.77 12.43
CA GLU A 13 -40.55 19.39 12.61
C GLU A 13 -39.36 18.55 13.07
N ALA A 14 -39.53 17.92 14.23
CA ALA A 14 -38.65 16.87 14.73
C ALA A 14 -38.81 15.63 13.85
N VAL A 15 -37.77 15.28 13.09
CA VAL A 15 -37.72 14.01 12.36
C VAL A 15 -37.13 12.95 13.29
N THR A 16 -38.00 12.03 13.69
CA THR A 16 -37.68 10.79 14.40
C THR A 16 -36.79 9.90 13.54
N ALA A 17 -35.64 9.48 14.09
CA ALA A 17 -34.76 8.48 13.50
C ALA A 17 -35.50 7.13 13.39
N SER A 18 -35.81 6.72 12.15
CA SER A 18 -36.29 5.37 11.84
C SER A 18 -35.11 4.59 11.29
N HIS A 19 -34.64 3.60 12.05
CA HIS A 19 -33.73 2.58 11.54
C HIS A 19 -34.36 1.89 10.32
N ARG A 20 -33.72 2.05 9.16
CA ARG A 20 -33.99 1.29 7.93
C ARG A 20 -32.76 0.44 7.67
N THR A 21 -32.79 -0.80 8.13
CA THR A 21 -31.91 -1.87 7.67
C THR A 21 -32.56 -2.48 6.43
N ASP A 22 -32.12 -2.06 5.25
CA ASP A 22 -32.24 -2.77 3.96
C ASP A 22 -31.55 -1.89 2.91
N ALA A 23 -30.22 -1.98 2.83
CA ALA A 23 -29.42 -1.33 1.80
C ALA A 23 -29.25 -2.29 0.62
N THR A 24 -30.20 -2.28 -0.32
CA THR A 24 -29.93 -2.75 -1.68
C THR A 24 -29.11 -1.69 -2.40
N TRP A 25 -27.81 -1.93 -2.53
CA TRP A 25 -26.90 -1.11 -3.33
C TRP A 25 -27.39 -1.07 -4.79
N GLY A 26 -27.87 0.08 -5.24
CA GLY A 26 -28.14 0.30 -6.66
C GLY A 26 -26.81 0.45 -7.37
N LEU A 27 -26.27 -0.65 -7.90
CA LEU A 27 -25.09 -0.59 -8.77
C LEU A 27 -25.41 0.29 -10.01
N PRO A 28 -24.49 1.14 -10.46
CA PRO A 28 -24.63 1.90 -11.70
C PRO A 28 -24.90 0.95 -12.89
N GLY A 29 -25.78 1.36 -13.81
CA GLY A 29 -26.39 0.48 -14.82
C GLY A 29 -25.45 -0.20 -15.82
N ASP A 30 -25.93 -1.34 -16.34
CA ASP A 30 -25.46 -2.15 -17.48
C ASP A 30 -23.96 -2.07 -17.84
N VAL A 31 -23.11 -2.49 -16.89
CA VAL A 31 -21.77 -2.99 -17.23
C VAL A 31 -21.94 -4.34 -17.92
N VAL A 32 -21.33 -4.48 -19.10
CA VAL A 32 -21.35 -5.71 -19.90
C VAL A 32 -20.77 -6.86 -19.07
N ARG A 33 -21.62 -7.76 -18.56
CA ARG A 33 -21.17 -8.96 -17.85
C ARG A 33 -20.25 -9.78 -18.76
N ARG A 34 -18.97 -9.90 -18.39
CA ARG A 34 -18.09 -10.97 -18.93
C ARG A 34 -18.80 -12.30 -18.66
N GLY A 35 -18.91 -13.13 -19.70
CA GLY A 35 -19.69 -14.37 -19.68
C GLY A 35 -19.26 -15.31 -18.55
N ASP A 36 -20.23 -16.09 -18.06
CA ASP A 36 -20.16 -17.03 -16.95
C ASP A 36 -18.94 -17.98 -17.03
N ALA A 37 -17.79 -17.53 -16.54
CA ALA A 37 -16.67 -18.38 -16.19
C ALA A 37 -16.73 -18.65 -14.69
N GLU A 38 -16.60 -19.91 -14.29
CA GLU A 38 -16.50 -20.32 -12.88
C GLU A 38 -15.45 -19.46 -12.17
N VAL A 39 -15.91 -18.59 -11.27
CA VAL A 39 -15.05 -17.71 -10.49
C VAL A 39 -14.38 -18.56 -9.42
N ASP A 40 -13.09 -18.87 -9.61
CA ASP A 40 -12.25 -19.37 -8.53
C ASP A 40 -12.25 -18.32 -7.41
N ALA A 41 -12.63 -18.73 -6.20
CA ALA A 41 -12.58 -17.88 -5.02
C ALA A 41 -11.10 -17.56 -4.71
N GLY A 42 -10.61 -16.44 -5.26
CA GLY A 42 -9.19 -16.07 -5.31
C GLY A 42 -8.71 -15.55 -6.66
N GLY A 43 -9.58 -15.43 -7.67
CA GLY A 43 -9.24 -14.86 -8.97
C GLY A 43 -8.75 -13.40 -8.88
N THR A 44 -7.79 -13.06 -9.73
CA THR A 44 -7.32 -11.68 -9.88
C THR A 44 -8.42 -10.79 -10.47
N TRP A 45 -8.68 -9.64 -9.86
CA TRP A 45 -9.70 -8.67 -10.33
C TRP A 45 -9.29 -7.88 -11.58
N TRP A 46 -8.06 -8.10 -12.04
CA TRP A 46 -7.50 -7.57 -13.28
C TRP A 46 -6.60 -8.63 -13.94
N ASP A 47 -6.34 -8.44 -15.23
CA ASP A 47 -5.43 -9.26 -16.04
C ASP A 47 -4.55 -8.40 -16.97
N ALA A 48 -3.63 -9.03 -17.70
CA ALA A 48 -2.73 -8.33 -18.62
C ALA A 48 -3.48 -7.62 -19.76
N GLY A 49 -4.66 -8.11 -20.15
CA GLY A 49 -5.52 -7.47 -21.14
C GLY A 49 -6.06 -6.14 -20.63
N ASP A 50 -6.40 -6.04 -19.35
CA ASP A 50 -6.84 -4.78 -18.74
C ASP A 50 -5.73 -3.71 -18.78
N VAL A 51 -4.47 -4.12 -18.63
CA VAL A 51 -3.30 -3.22 -18.78
C VAL A 51 -3.17 -2.73 -20.22
N GLU A 52 -3.33 -3.63 -21.20
CA GLU A 52 -3.29 -3.28 -22.63
C GLU A 52 -4.43 -2.32 -23.01
N ASP A 53 -5.65 -2.59 -22.53
CA ASP A 53 -6.83 -1.76 -22.75
C ASP A 53 -6.62 -0.35 -22.17
N VAL A 54 -6.11 -0.24 -20.94
CA VAL A 54 -5.76 1.05 -20.32
C VAL A 54 -4.64 1.75 -21.11
N ALA A 55 -3.64 1.03 -21.61
CA ALA A 55 -2.56 1.62 -22.40
C ALA A 55 -3.08 2.21 -23.73
N GLU A 56 -3.90 1.46 -24.48
CA GLU A 56 -4.53 1.94 -25.72
C GLU A 56 -5.41 3.17 -25.43
N MET A 57 -6.23 3.05 -24.40
CA MET A 57 -7.11 4.10 -23.93
C MET A 57 -6.34 5.40 -23.61
N LEU A 58 -5.26 5.34 -22.83
CA LEU A 58 -4.42 6.50 -22.51
C LEU A 58 -3.71 7.04 -23.76
N ALA A 59 -3.15 6.17 -24.61
CA ALA A 59 -2.42 6.54 -25.83
C ALA A 59 -3.32 7.24 -26.88
N SER A 60 -4.61 6.89 -26.92
CA SER A 60 -5.59 7.53 -27.81
C SER A 60 -5.78 9.03 -27.51
N ARG A 61 -5.42 9.49 -26.30
CA ARG A 61 -5.61 10.87 -25.86
C ARG A 61 -4.41 11.74 -26.25
N ARG A 62 -4.70 12.91 -26.78
CA ARG A 62 -3.67 13.95 -26.98
C ARG A 62 -3.41 14.65 -25.65
N SER A 63 -2.25 14.39 -25.05
CA SER A 63 -1.80 15.06 -23.83
C SER A 63 -0.37 15.57 -23.90
N ARG A 64 -0.11 16.67 -23.17
CA ARG A 64 1.25 17.10 -22.84
C ARG A 64 1.87 16.26 -21.72
N LEU A 65 1.06 15.56 -20.93
CA LEU A 65 1.55 14.62 -19.91
C LEU A 65 2.47 13.57 -20.54
N TRP A 66 2.19 13.15 -21.79
CA TRP A 66 3.00 12.18 -22.54
C TRP A 66 4.40 12.67 -22.93
N GLN A 67 4.73 13.94 -22.65
CA GLN A 67 6.09 14.45 -22.80
C GLN A 67 6.99 14.13 -21.60
N VAL A 68 6.39 13.74 -20.46
CA VAL A 68 7.09 13.41 -19.22
C VAL A 68 6.91 11.96 -18.80
N VAL A 69 5.81 11.29 -19.20
CA VAL A 69 5.55 9.88 -18.91
C VAL A 69 5.09 9.12 -20.15
N ASN A 70 5.24 7.79 -20.16
CA ASN A 70 4.76 6.93 -21.24
C ASN A 70 3.37 6.35 -20.92
N PRO A 71 2.37 6.43 -21.82
CA PRO A 71 1.04 5.83 -21.59
C PRO A 71 1.05 4.35 -21.20
N ALA A 72 1.94 3.53 -21.78
CA ALA A 72 2.03 2.11 -21.47
C ALA A 72 2.61 1.88 -20.06
N GLU A 73 3.63 2.64 -19.67
CA GLU A 73 4.18 2.60 -18.30
C GLU A 73 3.14 3.07 -17.28
N MET A 74 2.34 4.09 -17.61
CA MET A 74 1.25 4.55 -16.75
C MET A 74 0.14 3.52 -16.61
N ALA A 75 -0.16 2.77 -17.69
CA ALA A 75 -1.12 1.68 -17.62
C ALA A 75 -0.64 0.55 -16.69
N ALA A 76 0.64 0.15 -16.79
CA ALA A 76 1.21 -0.82 -15.86
C ALA A 76 1.17 -0.29 -14.41
N TRP A 77 1.61 0.95 -14.19
CA TRP A 77 1.62 1.61 -12.88
C TRP A 77 0.23 1.70 -12.22
N VAL A 78 -0.86 1.81 -13.00
CA VAL A 78 -2.22 1.77 -12.46
C VAL A 78 -2.50 0.49 -11.67
N PHE A 79 -1.99 -0.66 -12.13
CA PHE A 79 -2.23 -1.97 -11.53
C PHE A 79 -1.08 -2.51 -10.68
N GLU A 80 0.08 -1.81 -10.66
CA GLU A 80 1.20 -2.13 -9.76
C GLU A 80 0.81 -2.05 -8.29
N GLU A 81 1.49 -2.85 -7.46
CA GLU A 81 1.31 -2.84 -6.01
C GLU A 81 1.37 -1.40 -5.47
N PRO A 82 0.40 -0.97 -4.63
CA PRO A 82 0.35 0.39 -4.11
C PRO A 82 1.61 0.81 -3.32
N ALA A 83 2.53 1.51 -3.98
CA ALA A 83 3.71 2.11 -3.35
C ALA A 83 3.77 3.63 -3.57
N PRO A 84 4.11 4.42 -2.53
CA PRO A 84 4.20 5.88 -2.68
C PRO A 84 5.52 6.25 -3.36
N SER A 85 5.46 7.21 -4.28
CA SER A 85 6.65 7.79 -4.92
C SER A 85 7.71 8.20 -3.88
N PRO A 86 9.03 8.04 -4.12
CA PRO A 86 10.06 8.45 -3.17
C PRO A 86 9.93 9.91 -2.75
N VAL A 87 10.36 10.22 -1.52
CA VAL A 87 10.34 11.60 -1.00
C VAL A 87 11.48 12.43 -1.56
N ASP A 88 12.60 11.80 -1.93
CA ASP A 88 13.78 12.45 -2.49
C ASP A 88 13.86 12.23 -4.02
N PRO A 89 13.85 13.30 -4.84
CA PRO A 89 13.76 14.70 -4.45
C PRO A 89 12.33 15.12 -4.11
N ALA A 90 12.19 15.92 -3.04
CA ALA A 90 10.91 16.55 -2.74
C ALA A 90 10.61 17.56 -3.86
N PRO A 91 9.32 17.79 -4.20
CA PRO A 91 8.98 18.79 -5.20
C PRO A 91 9.56 20.19 -4.88
N VAL A 92 9.75 20.46 -3.59
CA VAL A 92 10.24 21.73 -3.03
C VAL A 92 10.90 21.46 -1.68
N ASP A 93 12.01 22.16 -1.41
CA ASP A 93 12.65 22.21 -0.09
C ASP A 93 11.81 23.05 0.89
N VAL A 94 11.55 22.53 2.10
CA VAL A 94 10.72 23.20 3.11
C VAL A 94 11.47 23.28 4.41
N ASP A 95 11.43 24.48 5.01
CA ASP A 95 12.10 24.82 6.26
C ASP A 95 11.64 23.92 7.43
N ASP A 96 12.57 23.52 8.31
CA ASP A 96 12.39 22.53 9.39
C ASP A 96 11.36 22.95 10.48
N GLY A 97 10.84 24.16 10.42
CA GLY A 97 9.97 24.76 11.44
C GLY A 97 8.54 24.20 11.52
N TRP A 98 8.15 23.23 10.69
CA TRP A 98 6.79 22.65 10.71
C TRP A 98 6.51 21.81 11.97
N GLY A 99 7.52 21.16 12.54
CA GLY A 99 7.34 20.18 13.61
C GLY A 99 6.85 20.72 14.97
N SER A 100 6.66 22.03 15.14
CA SER A 100 6.35 22.64 16.44
C SER A 100 5.01 23.41 16.51
N GLY A 101 4.10 23.26 15.54
CA GLY A 101 2.93 24.16 15.39
C GLY A 101 1.53 23.51 15.37
N PRO A 102 1.29 22.46 14.59
CA PRO A 102 -0.04 21.84 14.46
C PRO A 102 -0.39 20.83 15.58
N ASP A 103 -1.69 20.66 15.82
CA ASP A 103 -2.26 19.51 16.55
C ASP A 103 -1.93 18.19 15.82
N GLU A 104 -1.92 17.07 16.53
CA GLU A 104 -1.63 15.74 16.01
C GLU A 104 -2.58 15.35 14.86
N ALA A 105 -3.87 15.60 15.02
CA ALA A 105 -4.87 15.36 13.97
C ALA A 105 -4.60 16.15 12.67
N VAL A 106 -4.12 17.40 12.80
CA VAL A 106 -3.74 18.21 11.65
C VAL A 106 -2.50 17.63 10.98
N HIS A 107 -1.48 17.22 11.74
CA HIS A 107 -0.33 16.54 11.17
C HIS A 107 -0.71 15.27 10.41
N GLU A 108 -1.62 14.46 10.96
CA GLU A 108 -2.11 13.25 10.30
C GLU A 108 -2.86 13.53 9.01
N ALA A 109 -3.72 14.55 8.97
CA ALA A 109 -4.42 14.98 7.77
C ALA A 109 -3.42 15.44 6.68
N TRP A 110 -2.43 16.25 7.05
CA TRP A 110 -1.38 16.70 6.13
C TRP A 110 -0.53 15.55 5.60
N ALA A 111 -0.14 14.63 6.49
CA ALA A 111 0.61 13.45 6.13
C ALA A 111 -0.18 12.55 5.18
N PHE A 112 -1.46 12.34 5.45
CA PHE A 112 -2.36 11.55 4.61
C PHE A 112 -2.48 12.19 3.23
N ALA A 113 -2.71 13.50 3.15
CA ALA A 113 -2.80 14.22 1.87
C ALA A 113 -1.52 14.09 1.03
N GLY A 114 -0.35 14.21 1.66
CA GLY A 114 0.94 14.01 0.99
C GLY A 114 1.15 12.57 0.53
N TRP A 115 0.76 11.60 1.36
CA TRP A 115 0.83 10.19 1.02
C TRP A 115 -0.07 9.86 -0.19
N VAL A 116 -1.34 10.30 -0.19
CA VAL A 116 -2.23 10.11 -1.34
C VAL A 116 -1.65 10.74 -2.60
N ALA A 117 -1.14 11.96 -2.53
CA ALA A 117 -0.51 12.61 -3.69
C ALA A 117 0.64 11.77 -4.27
N ARG A 118 1.48 11.17 -3.42
CA ARG A 118 2.60 10.28 -3.83
C ARG A 118 2.13 8.95 -4.42
N MET A 119 0.96 8.48 -4.01
CA MET A 119 0.39 7.18 -4.40
C MET A 119 -0.35 7.24 -5.74
N VAL A 120 -1.11 8.31 -5.97
CA VAL A 120 -2.13 8.34 -7.03
C VAL A 120 -1.85 9.32 -8.15
N VAL A 121 -0.84 10.19 -8.01
CA VAL A 121 -0.52 11.20 -9.03
C VAL A 121 0.60 10.70 -9.96
N PRO A 122 0.41 10.75 -11.29
CA PRO A 122 1.44 10.34 -12.26
C PRO A 122 2.69 11.20 -12.15
N ASP A 123 3.86 10.56 -11.92
CA ASP A 123 5.16 11.22 -11.77
C ASP A 123 5.07 12.49 -10.92
N ALA A 124 4.53 12.32 -9.72
CA ALA A 124 4.03 13.40 -8.90
C ALA A 124 5.05 14.53 -8.66
N THR A 125 6.34 14.19 -8.52
CA THR A 125 7.42 15.17 -8.36
C THR A 125 7.59 16.05 -9.59
N ASN A 126 7.72 15.47 -10.78
CA ASN A 126 8.00 16.26 -12.01
C ASN A 126 6.74 16.95 -12.57
N THR A 127 5.56 16.51 -12.16
CA THR A 127 4.26 17.04 -12.63
C THR A 127 3.64 18.08 -11.70
N ALA A 128 4.25 18.34 -10.53
CA ALA A 128 3.76 19.30 -9.53
C ALA A 128 3.59 20.72 -10.10
N GLY A 129 2.44 21.34 -9.81
CA GLY A 129 2.08 22.68 -10.29
C GLY A 129 1.71 22.76 -11.78
N LYS A 130 2.08 21.75 -12.57
CA LYS A 130 1.69 21.62 -13.99
C LYS A 130 0.38 20.85 -14.12
N TYR A 131 0.32 19.63 -13.59
CA TYR A 131 -0.82 18.72 -13.77
C TYR A 131 -1.60 18.47 -12.50
N TRP A 132 -1.11 18.92 -11.35
CA TRP A 132 -1.80 18.79 -10.08
C TRP A 132 -1.36 19.85 -9.07
N ILE A 133 -2.19 20.08 -8.06
CA ILE A 133 -1.90 20.91 -6.88
C ILE A 133 -2.51 20.32 -5.62
N LEU A 134 -1.87 20.59 -4.48
CA LEU A 134 -2.49 20.51 -3.16
C LEU A 134 -2.84 21.92 -2.68
N SER A 135 -4.11 22.15 -2.36
CA SER A 135 -4.60 23.43 -1.81
C SER A 135 -4.92 23.28 -0.33
N HIS A 136 -4.58 24.30 0.47
CA HIS A 136 -5.06 24.47 1.83
C HIS A 136 -6.11 25.60 1.83
N LEU A 137 -7.35 25.26 2.17
CA LEU A 137 -8.50 26.16 2.16
C LEU A 137 -8.81 26.59 3.59
N THR A 138 -8.14 27.63 4.06
CA THR A 138 -8.30 28.17 5.44
C THR A 138 -9.64 28.85 5.68
N ASP A 139 -10.31 29.31 4.62
CA ASP A 139 -11.61 29.99 4.70
C ASP A 139 -12.78 28.99 4.82
N ALA A 140 -12.50 27.69 4.69
CA ALA A 140 -13.47 26.63 4.96
C ALA A 140 -13.59 26.42 6.48
N VAL A 141 -14.76 25.97 6.93
CA VAL A 141 -15.00 25.61 8.33
C VAL A 141 -15.53 24.16 8.38
N PRO A 142 -14.71 23.19 8.82
CA PRO A 142 -13.28 23.31 9.18
C PRO A 142 -12.37 23.60 7.97
N ALA A 143 -11.12 24.01 8.24
CA ALA A 143 -10.10 24.16 7.21
C ALA A 143 -9.88 22.83 6.48
N ARG A 144 -9.52 22.89 5.19
CA ARG A 144 -9.56 21.72 4.30
C ARG A 144 -8.33 21.61 3.43
N LEU A 145 -7.82 20.41 3.29
CA LEU A 145 -6.84 20.04 2.28
C LEU A 145 -7.55 19.47 1.05
N ARG A 146 -7.07 19.86 -0.14
CA ARG A 146 -7.67 19.46 -1.41
C ARG A 146 -6.62 19.15 -2.45
N LEU A 147 -6.52 17.89 -2.86
CA LEU A 147 -5.69 17.45 -3.99
C LEU A 147 -6.50 17.55 -5.28
N THR A 148 -6.04 18.37 -6.23
CA THR A 148 -6.64 18.49 -7.56
C THR A 148 -5.67 17.99 -8.62
N VAL A 149 -6.11 17.08 -9.49
CA VAL A 149 -5.36 16.56 -10.63
C VAL A 149 -6.13 16.92 -11.91
N GLY A 150 -5.48 17.58 -12.86
CA GLY A 150 -6.10 18.09 -14.08
C GLY A 150 -7.26 19.06 -13.83
N VAL A 151 -8.51 18.58 -13.87
CA VAL A 151 -9.72 19.37 -13.56
C VAL A 151 -10.44 18.91 -12.31
N LEU A 152 -10.02 17.79 -11.75
CA LEU A 152 -10.82 17.07 -10.78
C LEU A 152 -10.14 17.06 -9.44
N GLU A 153 -10.94 17.30 -8.42
CA GLU A 153 -10.54 17.11 -7.03
C GLU A 153 -10.53 15.62 -6.72
N ILE A 154 -9.33 15.02 -6.63
CA ILE A 154 -9.16 13.58 -6.37
C ILE A 154 -9.34 13.26 -4.89
N LEU A 155 -8.85 14.14 -4.01
CA LEU A 155 -8.99 14.01 -2.57
C LEU A 155 -9.45 15.35 -1.98
N GLY A 156 -10.37 15.26 -1.05
CA GLY A 156 -10.56 16.31 -0.07
C GLY A 156 -10.71 15.73 1.32
N LEU A 157 -10.17 16.45 2.30
CA LEU A 157 -10.28 16.11 3.70
C LEU A 157 -10.25 17.36 4.56
N ASP A 158 -11.02 17.30 5.62
CA ASP A 158 -11.00 18.33 6.65
C ASP A 158 -9.76 18.14 7.53
N GLU A 159 -9.12 19.23 7.98
CA GLU A 159 -7.88 19.15 8.79
C GLU A 159 -8.08 18.47 10.15
N THR A 160 -9.32 18.34 10.60
CA THR A 160 -9.69 17.58 11.80
C THR A 160 -9.67 16.07 11.58
N GLY A 161 -9.65 15.61 10.31
CA GLY A 161 -9.75 14.20 9.96
C GLY A 161 -11.17 13.62 10.02
N GLU A 162 -12.17 14.39 10.43
CA GLU A 162 -13.57 13.95 10.62
C GLU A 162 -14.32 13.68 9.31
N ARG A 163 -13.73 14.04 8.17
CA ARG A 163 -14.33 13.76 6.87
C ARG A 163 -13.25 13.67 5.81
N VAL A 164 -13.29 12.56 5.08
CA VAL A 164 -12.43 12.32 3.92
C VAL A 164 -13.30 11.87 2.76
N TRP A 165 -13.03 12.37 1.55
CA TRP A 165 -13.62 11.81 0.36
C TRP A 165 -12.61 11.71 -0.78
N LEU A 166 -12.79 10.66 -1.58
CA LEU A 166 -11.94 10.29 -2.69
C LEU A 166 -12.78 10.17 -3.94
N ARG A 167 -12.30 10.68 -5.07
CA ARG A 167 -12.89 10.40 -6.37
C ARG A 167 -12.09 9.32 -7.06
N SER A 168 -12.74 8.26 -7.48
CA SER A 168 -12.11 7.11 -8.13
C SER A 168 -12.81 6.78 -9.45
N HIS A 169 -12.08 6.18 -10.38
CA HIS A 169 -12.70 5.46 -11.49
C HIS A 169 -13.47 4.27 -10.94
N ALA A 170 -14.67 4.01 -11.46
CA ALA A 170 -15.54 2.94 -10.95
C ALA A 170 -15.03 1.55 -11.35
N ALA A 171 -14.57 1.38 -12.60
CA ALA A 171 -14.27 0.07 -13.19
C ALA A 171 -13.38 -0.86 -12.34
N PRO A 172 -12.18 -0.45 -11.85
CA PRO A 172 -11.35 -1.34 -11.02
C PRO A 172 -12.04 -1.84 -9.75
N ILE A 173 -12.84 -0.97 -9.12
CA ILE A 173 -13.55 -1.26 -7.89
C ILE A 173 -14.71 -2.22 -8.18
N VAL A 174 -15.52 -1.93 -9.20
CA VAL A 174 -16.67 -2.77 -9.58
C VAL A 174 -16.20 -4.16 -10.01
N SER A 175 -15.18 -4.27 -10.86
CA SER A 175 -14.59 -5.56 -11.24
C SER A 175 -14.14 -6.37 -10.03
N ALA A 176 -13.55 -5.71 -9.03
CA ALA A 176 -13.13 -6.37 -7.80
C ALA A 176 -14.30 -6.82 -6.92
N MET A 177 -15.41 -6.07 -6.89
CA MET A 177 -16.64 -6.53 -6.21
C MET A 177 -17.22 -7.76 -6.90
N ASP A 178 -17.27 -7.76 -8.23
CA ASP A 178 -17.90 -8.83 -9.02
C ASP A 178 -17.21 -10.17 -8.80
N VAL A 179 -15.88 -10.17 -8.59
CA VAL A 179 -15.10 -11.38 -8.29
C VAL A 179 -14.92 -11.64 -6.78
N GLY A 180 -15.50 -10.82 -5.92
CA GLY A 180 -15.40 -10.96 -4.46
C GLY A 180 -14.02 -10.61 -3.87
N ALA A 181 -13.20 -9.85 -4.59
CA ALA A 181 -11.91 -9.34 -4.11
C ALA A 181 -12.06 -8.15 -3.14
N VAL A 182 -13.27 -7.57 -3.04
CA VAL A 182 -13.62 -6.55 -2.05
C VAL A 182 -14.72 -7.10 -1.12
N ASP A 183 -14.48 -7.07 0.19
CA ASP A 183 -15.47 -7.42 1.20
C ASP A 183 -16.45 -6.25 1.41
N LEU A 184 -17.63 -6.35 0.78
CA LEU A 184 -18.69 -5.36 0.89
C LEU A 184 -19.27 -5.25 2.30
N GLU A 185 -19.22 -6.33 3.10
CA GLU A 185 -19.68 -6.29 4.49
C GLU A 185 -18.71 -5.45 5.32
N ASP A 186 -17.40 -5.65 5.18
CA ASP A 186 -16.41 -4.84 5.90
C ASP A 186 -16.48 -3.36 5.49
N TRP A 187 -16.71 -3.10 4.20
CA TRP A 187 -16.98 -1.76 3.70
C TRP A 187 -18.16 -1.08 4.38
N GLY A 188 -19.31 -1.78 4.46
CA GLY A 188 -20.49 -1.28 5.15
C GLY A 188 -20.26 -1.08 6.65
N ARG A 189 -19.56 -2.00 7.31
CA ARG A 189 -19.22 -1.89 8.74
C ARG A 189 -18.35 -0.68 9.06
N ARG A 190 -17.49 -0.28 8.14
CA ARG A 190 -16.63 0.91 8.26
C ARG A 190 -17.32 2.21 7.88
N GLY A 191 -18.57 2.16 7.41
CA GLY A 191 -19.33 3.35 7.04
C GLY A 191 -18.79 4.03 5.77
N ILE A 192 -18.25 3.26 4.83
CA ILE A 192 -17.78 3.78 3.54
C ILE A 192 -19.00 3.89 2.62
N ASP A 193 -19.28 5.12 2.20
CA ASP A 193 -20.33 5.40 1.23
C ASP A 193 -19.73 5.53 -0.17
N MET A 194 -20.30 4.80 -1.13
CA MET A 194 -19.95 4.90 -2.56
C MET A 194 -21.13 5.47 -3.34
N GLU A 195 -20.95 6.66 -3.90
CA GLU A 195 -21.96 7.35 -4.69
C GLU A 195 -21.50 7.55 -6.13
N GLU A 196 -22.45 7.65 -7.08
CA GLU A 196 -22.14 8.09 -8.44
C GLU A 196 -21.68 9.55 -8.42
N ASP A 197 -20.52 9.82 -9.04
CA ASP A 197 -20.01 11.18 -9.09
C ASP A 197 -20.55 11.95 -10.31
N GLY A 198 -21.56 12.78 -10.05
CA GLY A 198 -22.20 13.64 -11.03
C GLY A 198 -21.34 14.82 -11.56
N THR A 199 -20.08 14.96 -11.17
CA THR A 199 -19.20 15.99 -11.71
C THR A 199 -18.94 15.75 -13.20
N LYS A 200 -19.26 16.76 -14.02
CA LYS A 200 -19.01 16.73 -15.46
C LYS A 200 -17.52 16.92 -15.72
N THR A 201 -16.83 15.82 -15.98
CA THR A 201 -15.40 15.81 -16.35
C THR A 201 -15.20 15.00 -17.63
N LEU A 202 -13.94 14.80 -18.01
CA LEU A 202 -13.60 13.97 -19.15
C LEU A 202 -13.77 12.46 -18.88
N ALA A 203 -13.84 12.04 -17.62
CA ALA A 203 -14.06 10.64 -17.24
C ALA A 203 -15.54 10.46 -16.92
N GLU A 204 -16.20 9.50 -17.57
CA GLU A 204 -17.65 9.30 -17.43
C GLU A 204 -17.96 8.41 -16.22
N GLU A 205 -17.16 7.37 -15.97
CA GLU A 205 -17.39 6.38 -14.92
C GLU A 205 -16.61 6.72 -13.64
N LYS A 206 -17.20 7.58 -12.81
CA LYS A 206 -16.60 8.04 -11.57
C LYS A 206 -17.50 7.75 -10.37
N VAL A 207 -16.87 7.40 -9.26
CA VAL A 207 -17.52 7.27 -7.96
C VAL A 207 -16.89 8.22 -6.95
N LEU A 208 -17.71 8.69 -6.02
CA LEU A 208 -17.30 9.43 -4.84
C LEU A 208 -17.35 8.48 -3.66
N LEU A 209 -16.18 8.21 -3.07
CA LEU A 209 -16.02 7.40 -1.87
C LEU A 209 -15.93 8.35 -0.67
N SER A 210 -16.88 8.29 0.26
CA SER A 210 -16.85 9.08 1.50
C SER A 210 -16.48 8.18 2.67
N CYS A 211 -15.53 8.63 3.48
CA CYS A 211 -15.09 7.95 4.70
C CYS A 211 -15.42 8.83 5.93
N PRO A 212 -15.84 8.21 7.05
CA PRO A 212 -16.20 8.92 8.27
C PRO A 212 -14.97 9.47 9.02
N ASP A 213 -13.78 8.95 8.76
CA ASP A 213 -12.53 9.35 9.41
C ASP A 213 -11.30 8.98 8.57
N LEU A 214 -10.13 9.47 9.01
CA LEU A 214 -8.84 9.19 8.40
C LEU A 214 -8.46 7.71 8.44
N ASP A 215 -8.77 6.99 9.52
CA ASP A 215 -8.42 5.58 9.68
C ASP A 215 -9.14 4.70 8.65
N THR A 216 -10.42 4.98 8.45
CA THR A 216 -11.23 4.33 7.42
C THR A 216 -10.71 4.65 6.03
N ALA A 217 -10.33 5.91 5.77
CA ALA A 217 -9.74 6.30 4.49
C ALA A 217 -8.37 5.62 4.24
N ARG A 218 -7.53 5.48 5.28
CA ARG A 218 -6.27 4.72 5.21
C ARG A 218 -6.53 3.25 4.90
N TRP A 219 -7.45 2.61 5.60
CA TRP A 219 -7.84 1.22 5.32
C TRP A 219 -8.35 1.06 3.87
N LEU A 220 -9.16 2.01 3.39
CA LEU A 220 -9.72 1.99 2.05
C LEU A 220 -8.62 2.08 0.98
N LEU A 221 -7.62 2.92 1.19
CA LEU A 221 -6.49 3.08 0.26
C LEU A 221 -5.45 1.95 0.35
N ARG A 222 -5.60 1.01 1.29
CA ARG A 222 -4.84 -0.24 1.28
C ARG A 222 -5.45 -1.29 0.35
N GLN A 223 -6.65 -1.05 -0.19
CA GLN A 223 -7.28 -1.94 -1.16
C GLN A 223 -6.71 -1.67 -2.57
N PRO A 224 -5.98 -2.60 -3.20
CA PRO A 224 -5.42 -2.41 -4.54
C PRO A 224 -6.43 -1.90 -5.59
N PRO A 225 -7.68 -2.40 -5.68
CA PRO A 225 -8.63 -1.90 -6.68
C PRO A 225 -9.01 -0.43 -6.49
N VAL A 226 -8.99 0.08 -5.25
CA VAL A 226 -9.27 1.49 -4.98
C VAL A 226 -8.12 2.37 -5.43
N VAL A 227 -6.88 1.97 -5.15
CA VAL A 227 -5.69 2.70 -5.61
C VAL A 227 -5.62 2.69 -7.13
N ALA A 228 -5.90 1.55 -7.77
CA ALA A 228 -5.95 1.47 -9.22
C ALA A 228 -7.02 2.39 -9.82
N GLY A 229 -8.22 2.42 -9.22
CA GLY A 229 -9.27 3.36 -9.63
C GLY A 229 -8.86 4.83 -9.50
N LEU A 230 -8.14 5.19 -8.43
CA LEU A 230 -7.61 6.53 -8.21
C LEU A 230 -6.50 6.90 -9.19
N ARG A 231 -5.55 5.99 -9.44
CA ARG A 231 -4.46 6.16 -10.41
C ARG A 231 -5.01 6.29 -11.83
N LEU A 232 -5.94 5.41 -12.21
CA LEU A 232 -6.58 5.43 -13.53
C LEU A 232 -7.29 6.77 -13.77
N LEU A 233 -8.11 7.21 -12.79
CA LEU A 233 -8.77 8.50 -12.87
C LEU A 233 -7.77 9.65 -12.97
N SER A 234 -6.71 9.63 -12.16
CA SER A 234 -5.67 10.65 -12.14
C SER A 234 -4.91 10.74 -13.47
N CYS A 235 -4.47 9.62 -14.04
CA CYS A 235 -3.90 9.55 -15.40
C CYS A 235 -4.84 10.18 -16.43
N TRP A 236 -6.13 9.81 -16.36
CA TRP A 236 -7.12 10.28 -17.31
C TRP A 236 -7.36 11.79 -17.24
N VAL A 237 -7.54 12.35 -16.04
CA VAL A 237 -7.81 13.80 -15.89
C VAL A 237 -6.56 14.65 -16.06
N ALA A 238 -5.38 14.16 -15.65
CA ALA A 238 -4.09 14.81 -15.88
C ALA A 238 -3.76 14.92 -17.37
N ALA A 239 -4.31 14.02 -18.20
CA ALA A 239 -4.11 14.07 -19.64
C ALA A 239 -4.75 15.32 -20.31
N GLY A 240 -5.61 16.07 -19.61
CA GLY A 240 -6.26 17.28 -20.13
C GLY A 240 -5.33 18.52 -20.26
N PRO A 241 -5.78 19.59 -20.95
CA PRO A 241 -4.97 20.79 -21.23
C PRO A 241 -4.87 21.78 -20.06
N TYR A 242 -4.83 21.31 -18.82
CA TYR A 242 -4.92 22.17 -17.63
C TYR A 242 -3.54 22.45 -17.05
N SER A 243 -3.36 23.69 -16.56
CA SER A 243 -2.16 24.12 -15.84
C SER A 243 -2.56 24.84 -14.56
N PHE A 244 -1.77 24.64 -13.50
CA PHE A 244 -2.00 25.23 -12.19
C PHE A 244 -0.95 26.25 -11.77
N GLU A 245 -0.05 26.67 -12.66
CA GLU A 245 1.10 27.52 -12.33
C GLU A 245 0.75 28.75 -11.46
N GLY A 246 -0.39 29.40 -11.69
CA GLY A 246 -0.81 30.57 -10.89
C GLY A 246 -1.39 30.25 -9.51
N ARG A 247 -1.85 29.01 -9.28
CA ARG A 247 -2.48 28.56 -8.01
C ARG A 247 -1.59 27.63 -7.21
N TYR A 248 -0.52 27.12 -7.82
CA TYR A 248 0.44 26.27 -7.15
C TYR A 248 1.09 27.00 -5.97
N ARG A 249 1.15 26.31 -4.84
CA ARG A 249 1.76 26.77 -3.59
C ARG A 249 2.78 25.72 -3.17
N PRO A 250 4.04 25.88 -3.63
CA PRO A 250 5.09 24.88 -3.44
C PRO A 250 5.28 24.50 -1.96
N GLU A 251 5.12 25.46 -1.05
CA GLU A 251 5.22 25.27 0.39
C GLU A 251 4.13 24.37 0.98
N ILE A 252 2.92 24.35 0.39
CA ILE A 252 1.83 23.47 0.85
C ILE A 252 2.15 22.03 0.48
N VAL A 253 2.58 21.81 -0.77
CA VAL A 253 2.97 20.47 -1.23
C VAL A 253 4.15 19.96 -0.42
N GLY A 254 5.22 20.73 -0.27
CA GLY A 254 6.41 20.26 0.45
C GLY A 254 6.13 19.93 1.92
N ARG A 255 5.25 20.67 2.62
CA ARG A 255 4.81 20.34 3.99
C ARG A 255 4.08 19.00 4.05
N ALA A 256 3.09 18.79 3.19
CA ALA A 256 2.35 17.52 3.13
C ALA A 256 3.27 16.35 2.73
N TRP A 257 4.17 16.59 1.77
CA TRP A 257 5.17 15.64 1.31
C TRP A 257 6.06 15.17 2.45
N ARG A 258 6.61 16.11 3.23
CA ARG A 258 7.44 15.82 4.40
C ARG A 258 6.65 15.12 5.50
N ALA A 259 5.44 15.60 5.80
CA ALA A 259 4.58 14.98 6.80
C ALA A 259 4.26 13.51 6.45
N SER A 260 4.15 13.18 5.16
CA SER A 260 3.89 11.79 4.72
C SER A 260 5.00 10.79 5.05
N GLU A 261 6.23 11.25 5.35
CA GLU A 261 7.29 10.36 5.86
C GLU A 261 6.96 9.81 7.25
N LEU A 262 6.23 10.56 8.06
CA LEU A 262 5.80 10.12 9.39
C LEU A 262 4.83 8.93 9.28
N LEU A 263 3.94 8.95 8.28
CA LEU A 263 3.06 7.79 8.01
C LEU A 263 3.82 6.59 7.45
N ALA A 264 4.88 6.83 6.67
CA ALA A 264 5.72 5.75 6.15
C ALA A 264 6.56 5.07 7.25
N GLY A 265 6.79 5.76 8.38
CA GLY A 265 7.53 5.22 9.52
C GLY A 265 6.69 4.37 10.48
N ASP A 266 5.43 4.74 10.73
CA ASP A 266 4.68 4.20 11.87
C ASP A 266 3.36 3.46 11.54
N ASP A 267 2.84 3.47 10.30
CA ASP A 267 1.46 2.97 10.10
C ASP A 267 1.10 2.39 8.72
N ILE A 268 2.03 2.30 7.77
CA ILE A 268 1.73 1.62 6.48
C ILE A 268 1.68 0.10 6.63
N ASP A 269 2.39 -0.49 7.60
CA ASP A 269 2.42 -1.94 7.82
C ASP A 269 1.75 -2.43 9.12
N ALA A 270 1.30 -1.54 10.02
CA ALA A 270 0.88 -1.92 11.37
C ALA A 270 -0.56 -2.51 11.48
N LEU A 271 -1.40 -2.42 10.44
CA LEU A 271 -2.81 -2.86 10.50
C LEU A 271 -3.28 -3.80 9.39
N THR A 272 -2.36 -4.47 8.69
CA THR A 272 -2.69 -5.72 7.97
C THR A 272 -2.39 -6.93 8.83
N GLY A 273 -3.29 -7.23 9.77
CA GLY A 273 -3.35 -8.52 10.46
C GLY A 273 -2.19 -8.83 11.40
N GLY A 274 -2.44 -9.65 12.43
CA GLY A 274 -1.35 -10.28 13.16
C GLY A 274 -0.46 -11.00 12.15
N GLY A 275 0.84 -10.71 12.15
CA GLY A 275 1.74 -11.21 11.12
C GLY A 275 1.82 -12.72 11.11
N PHE A 276 0.99 -13.37 10.29
CA PHE A 276 0.96 -14.79 9.89
C PHE A 276 0.08 -14.99 8.63
N ASP A 277 -0.76 -14.01 8.27
CA ASP A 277 -1.83 -14.17 7.27
C ASP A 277 -1.52 -13.63 5.87
N ARG A 278 -0.34 -13.03 5.62
CA ARG A 278 0.07 -12.67 4.25
C ARG A 278 0.59 -13.94 3.56
N PRO A 279 -0.12 -14.50 2.56
CA PRO A 279 0.38 -15.67 1.84
C PRO A 279 1.71 -15.32 1.18
N TYR A 280 2.67 -16.23 1.25
CA TYR A 280 3.95 -16.05 0.57
C TYR A 280 3.73 -15.90 -0.94
N THR A 281 3.88 -14.69 -1.45
CA THR A 281 3.93 -14.39 -2.89
C THR A 281 5.40 -14.39 -3.30
N GLY A 282 5.85 -15.46 -3.96
CA GLY A 282 7.24 -15.59 -4.41
C GLY A 282 7.73 -14.36 -5.18
N VAL A 283 9.03 -14.07 -5.11
CA VAL A 283 9.62 -12.94 -5.84
C VAL A 283 9.73 -13.30 -7.31
N THR A 284 8.76 -12.89 -8.13
CA THR A 284 8.88 -12.99 -9.59
C THR A 284 9.83 -11.90 -10.06
N MET A 285 11.09 -12.25 -10.29
CA MET A 285 12.11 -11.31 -10.80
C MET A 285 11.75 -10.89 -12.24
N THR A 286 11.38 -9.63 -12.45
CA THR A 286 11.25 -9.04 -13.78
C THR A 286 12.65 -8.78 -14.38
N GLY A 287 12.77 -8.94 -15.70
CA GLY A 287 14.06 -9.00 -16.40
C GLY A 287 14.86 -7.71 -16.48
N ASP A 288 14.35 -6.58 -15.99
CA ASP A 288 15.04 -5.28 -16.05
C ASP A 288 15.76 -4.98 -14.74
N LEU A 289 17.09 -5.06 -14.79
CA LEU A 289 17.98 -4.80 -13.67
C LEU A 289 18.37 -3.31 -13.62
N PRO A 290 18.44 -2.69 -12.42
CA PRO A 290 18.95 -1.32 -12.28
C PRO A 290 20.42 -1.25 -12.73
N ALA A 291 20.74 -0.22 -13.52
CA ALA A 291 22.00 -0.04 -14.26
C ALA A 291 23.29 0.07 -13.39
N GLN A 292 23.21 -0.07 -12.06
CA GLN A 292 24.28 0.31 -11.14
C GLN A 292 25.01 -0.84 -10.44
N ARG A 293 24.80 -2.09 -10.84
CA ARG A 293 25.76 -3.17 -10.55
C ARG A 293 25.89 -4.06 -11.79
N SER A 294 27.12 -4.16 -12.31
CA SER A 294 27.50 -5.15 -13.32
C SER A 294 27.37 -6.55 -12.72
N PHE A 295 26.15 -7.11 -12.70
CA PHE A 295 25.91 -8.50 -12.33
C PHE A 295 25.61 -9.32 -13.57
N ASP A 296 26.17 -10.52 -13.58
CA ASP A 296 25.72 -11.63 -14.40
C ASP A 296 24.23 -11.88 -14.10
N ALA A 297 23.38 -11.56 -15.07
CA ALA A 297 21.93 -11.67 -14.94
C ALA A 297 21.46 -13.12 -14.73
N ASP A 298 22.22 -14.11 -15.24
CA ASP A 298 21.94 -15.52 -14.99
C ASP A 298 22.24 -15.88 -13.53
N ALA A 299 23.36 -15.40 -12.98
CA ALA A 299 23.71 -15.62 -11.58
C ALA A 299 22.70 -14.96 -10.62
N TYR A 300 22.19 -13.77 -10.98
CA TYR A 300 21.17 -13.09 -10.20
C TYR A 300 19.81 -13.83 -10.24
N ARG A 301 19.37 -14.26 -11.42
CA ARG A 301 18.15 -15.09 -11.58
C ARG A 301 18.27 -16.40 -10.81
N ALA A 302 19.38 -17.11 -10.95
CA ALA A 302 19.63 -18.34 -10.20
C ALA A 302 19.61 -18.11 -8.68
N GLY A 303 20.09 -16.95 -8.21
CA GLY A 303 19.99 -16.56 -6.80
C GLY A 303 18.56 -16.33 -6.33
N GLY A 304 17.72 -15.70 -7.15
CA GLY A 304 16.30 -15.50 -6.89
C GLY A 304 15.50 -16.80 -6.86
N ASP A 305 15.70 -17.66 -7.88
CA ASP A 305 15.04 -18.96 -7.98
C ASP A 305 15.39 -19.86 -6.78
N GLU A 306 16.66 -19.87 -6.37
CA GLU A 306 17.12 -20.63 -5.21
C GLU A 306 16.54 -20.08 -3.90
N HIS A 307 16.44 -18.75 -3.75
CA HIS A 307 15.78 -18.14 -2.59
C HIS A 307 14.29 -18.54 -2.52
N ASP A 308 13.54 -18.42 -3.62
CA ASP A 308 12.12 -18.83 -3.68
C ASP A 308 11.95 -20.33 -3.36
N ARG A 309 12.84 -21.18 -3.90
CA ARG A 309 12.86 -22.62 -3.58
C ARG A 309 13.06 -22.89 -2.08
N LEU A 310 13.97 -22.18 -1.43
CA LEU A 310 14.21 -22.30 0.02
C LEU A 310 13.00 -21.86 0.84
N CYS A 311 12.41 -20.72 0.50
CA CYS A 311 11.21 -20.22 1.17
C CYS A 311 10.05 -21.24 1.07
N ARG A 312 9.78 -21.76 -0.14
CA ARG A 312 8.75 -22.80 -0.34
C ARG A 312 9.07 -24.09 0.40
N SER A 313 10.35 -24.48 0.49
CA SER A 313 10.77 -25.66 1.24
C SER A 313 10.46 -25.51 2.74
N LEU A 314 10.76 -24.34 3.33
CA LEU A 314 10.43 -24.05 4.72
C LEU A 314 8.91 -23.97 4.95
N ILE A 315 8.17 -23.32 4.06
CA ILE A 315 6.69 -23.26 4.14
C ILE A 315 6.09 -24.68 4.07
N ALA A 316 6.54 -25.52 3.14
CA ALA A 316 6.06 -26.89 3.00
C ALA A 316 6.45 -27.76 4.23
N HIS A 317 7.59 -27.49 4.84
CA HIS A 317 7.98 -28.11 6.11
C HIS A 317 7.03 -27.73 7.24
N LEU A 318 6.83 -26.43 7.47
CA LEU A 318 5.97 -25.89 8.53
C LEU A 318 4.51 -26.32 8.35
N SER A 319 4.02 -26.36 7.10
CA SER A 319 2.67 -26.82 6.79
C SER A 319 2.45 -28.28 7.20
N ARG A 320 3.45 -29.15 7.04
CA ARG A 320 3.38 -30.55 7.47
C ARG A 320 3.33 -30.70 8.99
N SER A 321 3.91 -29.75 9.74
CA SER A 321 3.85 -29.71 11.20
C SER A 321 2.65 -28.93 11.74
N GLY A 322 1.75 -28.44 10.88
CA GLY A 322 0.53 -27.72 11.27
C GLY A 322 0.73 -26.23 11.56
N SER A 323 1.89 -25.66 11.20
CA SER A 323 2.18 -24.23 11.32
C SER A 323 2.01 -23.53 9.98
N ALA A 324 1.29 -22.42 9.97
CA ALA A 324 1.22 -21.53 8.82
C ALA A 324 2.38 -20.52 8.87
N ALA A 325 3.02 -20.31 7.72
CA ALA A 325 4.04 -19.29 7.54
C ALA A 325 3.53 -18.22 6.58
N GLY A 326 3.85 -16.96 6.89
CA GLY A 326 3.56 -15.80 6.04
C GLY A 326 4.79 -14.92 5.87
N SER A 327 4.64 -13.84 5.11
CA SER A 327 5.67 -12.81 4.97
C SER A 327 5.43 -11.66 5.97
N GLY A 328 6.51 -11.23 6.64
CA GLY A 328 6.47 -10.13 7.60
C GLY A 328 5.88 -10.46 8.99
N LEU A 329 6.25 -9.67 9.99
CA LEU A 329 5.71 -9.76 11.36
C LEU A 329 5.69 -8.37 12.01
N ALA A 330 4.53 -7.94 12.53
CA ALA A 330 4.37 -6.66 13.25
C ALA A 330 5.01 -5.46 12.51
N GLY A 331 4.81 -5.40 11.20
CA GLY A 331 5.36 -4.37 10.32
C GLY A 331 6.85 -4.47 9.98
N VAL A 332 7.53 -5.53 10.42
CA VAL A 332 8.91 -5.83 10.02
C VAL A 332 8.90 -6.79 8.82
N ASN A 333 9.50 -6.35 7.71
CA ASN A 333 9.59 -7.11 6.46
C ASN A 333 10.67 -8.20 6.54
N VAL A 334 10.30 -9.31 7.17
CA VAL A 334 11.09 -10.55 7.18
C VAL A 334 10.68 -11.45 6.02
N ASP A 335 11.60 -12.27 5.50
CA ASP A 335 11.31 -13.19 4.40
C ASP A 335 10.18 -14.16 4.77
N LEU A 336 10.25 -14.75 5.97
CA LEU A 336 9.21 -15.61 6.52
C LEU A 336 9.01 -15.38 8.02
N ALA A 337 7.77 -15.45 8.48
CA ALA A 337 7.41 -15.49 9.89
C ALA A 337 6.36 -16.57 10.14
N TRP A 338 6.43 -17.24 11.29
CA TRP A 338 5.43 -18.23 11.71
C TRP A 338 5.31 -18.30 13.22
N ARG A 339 4.20 -18.91 13.65
CA ARG A 339 3.96 -19.28 15.03
C ARG A 339 3.93 -20.79 15.12
N ASP A 340 4.66 -21.36 16.07
CA ASP A 340 4.52 -22.79 16.35
C ASP A 340 3.19 -23.10 17.06
N VAL A 341 2.94 -24.37 17.32
CA VAL A 341 1.72 -24.84 17.97
C VAL A 341 1.57 -24.36 19.42
N ASP A 342 2.69 -24.01 20.07
CA ASP A 342 2.75 -23.56 21.46
C ASP A 342 2.71 -22.03 21.58
N GLY A 343 2.71 -21.31 20.44
CA GLY A 343 2.58 -19.86 20.38
C GLY A 343 3.89 -19.10 20.22
N HIS A 344 5.04 -19.77 20.13
CA HIS A 344 6.33 -19.12 19.95
C HIS A 344 6.44 -18.53 18.55
N GLN A 345 6.94 -17.30 18.48
CA GLN A 345 7.09 -16.58 17.22
C GLN A 345 8.50 -16.79 16.68
N PHE A 346 8.57 -17.05 15.38
CA PHE A 346 9.81 -17.19 14.65
C PHE A 346 9.84 -16.23 13.48
N ILE A 347 11.03 -15.74 13.16
CA ILE A 347 11.32 -15.01 11.93
C ILE A 347 12.51 -15.66 11.23
N ALA A 348 12.45 -15.76 9.90
CA ALA A 348 13.54 -16.24 9.08
C ALA A 348 13.98 -15.20 8.07
N GLU A 349 15.30 -15.09 7.93
CA GLU A 349 15.97 -14.52 6.76
C GLU A 349 16.52 -15.68 5.93
N VAL A 350 16.30 -15.64 4.61
CA VAL A 350 16.59 -16.71 3.68
C VAL A 350 17.62 -16.24 2.65
N LYS A 351 18.81 -16.84 2.66
CA LYS A 351 19.89 -16.49 1.71
C LYS A 351 20.23 -17.64 0.77
N SER A 352 20.14 -17.37 -0.53
CA SER A 352 20.73 -18.24 -1.54
C SER A 352 22.25 -18.08 -1.53
N VAL A 353 22.93 -19.18 -1.22
CA VAL A 353 24.39 -19.23 -1.26
C VAL A 353 24.79 -19.90 -2.56
N LEU A 354 25.50 -19.16 -3.41
CA LEU A 354 26.05 -19.63 -4.68
C LEU A 354 27.58 -19.55 -4.62
N ALA A 355 28.27 -20.23 -5.53
CA ALA A 355 29.72 -20.35 -5.50
C ALA A 355 30.40 -18.97 -5.42
N GLY A 356 31.18 -18.74 -4.35
CA GLY A 356 31.97 -17.53 -4.15
C GLY A 356 31.29 -16.39 -3.38
N ASN A 357 30.02 -16.52 -2.96
CA ASN A 357 29.31 -15.48 -2.20
C ASN A 357 28.92 -15.87 -0.75
N GLU A 358 29.28 -17.06 -0.29
CA GLU A 358 28.86 -17.62 1.01
C GLU A 358 29.09 -16.68 2.20
N VAL A 359 30.33 -16.22 2.41
CA VAL A 359 30.67 -15.37 3.56
C VAL A 359 29.94 -14.03 3.50
N GLU A 360 29.75 -13.48 2.31
CA GLU A 360 29.02 -12.21 2.13
C GLU A 360 27.53 -12.39 2.46
N GLN A 361 26.90 -13.42 1.92
CA GLN A 361 25.48 -13.71 2.16
C GLN A 361 25.21 -14.07 3.62
N LEU A 362 26.07 -14.86 4.26
CA LEU A 362 25.93 -15.20 5.68
C LEU A 362 26.07 -13.97 6.58
N ARG A 363 27.04 -13.07 6.30
CA ARG A 363 27.18 -11.81 7.05
C ARG A 363 25.97 -10.90 6.86
N LEU A 364 25.52 -10.76 5.62
CA LEU A 364 24.38 -9.93 5.27
C LEU A 364 23.10 -10.46 5.93
N GLY A 365 22.80 -11.75 5.76
CA GLY A 365 21.62 -12.38 6.34
C GLY A 365 21.64 -12.36 7.87
N LEU A 366 22.78 -12.61 8.50
CA LEU A 366 22.91 -12.48 9.96
C LEU A 366 22.65 -11.05 10.42
N GLY A 367 23.21 -10.05 9.73
CA GLY A 367 22.97 -8.64 10.05
C GLY A 367 21.49 -8.26 9.94
N GLN A 368 20.81 -8.70 8.89
CA GLN A 368 19.39 -8.44 8.65
C GLN A 368 18.50 -9.09 9.71
N VAL A 369 18.67 -10.38 9.99
CA VAL A 369 17.80 -11.06 10.97
C VAL A 369 17.99 -10.51 12.39
N LEU A 370 19.19 -10.03 12.74
CA LEU A 370 19.45 -9.35 14.00
C LEU A 370 18.76 -7.98 14.07
N ASP A 371 18.76 -7.20 12.99
CA ASP A 371 18.02 -5.93 12.88
C ASP A 371 16.52 -6.16 13.03
N TYR A 372 15.97 -7.15 12.32
CA TYR A 372 14.55 -7.49 12.39
C TYR A 372 14.12 -7.88 13.80
N ARG A 373 14.89 -8.75 14.46
CA ARG A 373 14.63 -9.15 15.85
C ARG A 373 14.65 -7.95 16.80
N HIS A 374 15.59 -7.02 16.61
CA HIS A 374 15.67 -5.80 17.41
C HIS A 374 14.44 -4.90 17.21
N ARG A 375 14.02 -4.67 15.96
CA ARG A 375 12.82 -3.90 15.63
C ARG A 375 11.56 -4.54 16.21
N LEU A 376 11.40 -5.85 16.10
CA LEU A 376 10.28 -6.57 16.70
C LEU A 376 10.24 -6.40 18.23
N ALA A 377 11.40 -6.52 18.89
CA ALA A 377 11.49 -6.32 20.33
C ALA A 377 11.08 -4.90 20.75
N ALA A 378 11.40 -3.88 19.94
CA ALA A 378 10.94 -2.50 20.18
C ALA A 378 9.42 -2.36 20.09
N HIS A 379 8.73 -3.23 19.34
CA HIS A 379 7.27 -3.34 19.28
C HIS A 379 6.68 -4.30 20.32
N GLY A 380 7.47 -4.78 21.28
CA GLY A 380 7.04 -5.74 22.29
C GLY A 380 6.82 -7.16 21.76
N VAL A 381 7.34 -7.47 20.56
CA VAL A 381 7.23 -8.79 19.92
C VAL A 381 8.54 -9.54 20.11
N ALA A 382 8.50 -10.61 20.91
CA ALA A 382 9.64 -11.50 21.08
C ALA A 382 9.61 -12.60 20.01
N ALA A 383 10.65 -12.70 19.19
CA ALA A 383 10.76 -13.69 18.13
C ALA A 383 12.13 -14.39 18.12
N THR A 384 12.11 -15.69 17.85
CA THR A 384 13.29 -16.51 17.58
C THR A 384 13.78 -16.23 16.17
N ALA A 385 15.04 -15.81 16.04
CA ALA A 385 15.66 -15.51 14.75
C ALA A 385 16.22 -16.77 14.10
N VAL A 386 15.91 -16.97 12.83
CA VAL A 386 16.38 -18.08 11.99
C VAL A 386 17.10 -17.52 10.76
N LEU A 387 18.26 -18.06 10.44
CA LEU A 387 18.95 -17.82 9.18
C LEU A 387 18.92 -19.13 8.39
N LEU A 388 18.17 -19.16 7.28
CA LEU A 388 18.10 -20.29 6.38
C LEU A 388 18.98 -20.04 5.16
N VAL A 389 19.88 -20.97 4.86
CA VAL A 389 20.75 -20.87 3.68
C VAL A 389 20.73 -22.14 2.82
N SER A 390 21.07 -22.00 1.54
CA SER A 390 21.22 -23.16 0.64
C SER A 390 22.22 -24.18 1.19
N HIS A 391 23.40 -23.70 1.59
CA HIS A 391 24.47 -24.51 2.18
C HIS A 391 25.38 -23.62 3.02
N CYS A 392 26.18 -24.23 3.89
CA CYS A 392 27.21 -23.57 4.66
C CYS A 392 28.42 -24.51 4.80
N THR A 393 29.55 -24.13 4.20
CA THR A 393 30.78 -24.91 4.18
C THR A 393 31.77 -24.51 5.27
N ASP A 394 31.71 -23.26 5.74
CA ASP A 394 32.61 -22.78 6.79
C ASP A 394 32.08 -23.21 8.19
N PRO A 395 32.80 -24.09 8.90
CA PRO A 395 32.35 -24.68 10.16
C PRO A 395 32.28 -23.69 11.32
N ALA A 396 32.76 -22.45 11.17
CA ALA A 396 32.64 -21.42 12.20
C ALA A 396 31.21 -20.86 12.32
N TRP A 397 30.44 -20.86 11.23
CA TRP A 397 29.13 -20.19 11.19
C TRP A 397 28.06 -20.74 12.13
N PRO A 398 27.94 -22.07 12.34
CA PRO A 398 27.05 -22.59 13.36
C PRO A 398 27.31 -21.99 14.75
N ALA A 399 28.58 -21.82 15.14
CA ALA A 399 28.96 -21.22 16.42
C ALA A 399 28.67 -19.71 16.43
N ILE A 400 28.99 -18.99 15.35
CA ILE A 400 28.71 -17.54 15.24
C ILE A 400 27.21 -17.25 15.37
N CYS A 401 26.37 -18.04 14.70
CA CYS A 401 24.91 -17.88 14.77
C CYS A 401 24.41 -18.21 16.18
N ALA A 402 24.87 -19.32 16.78
CA ALA A 402 24.50 -19.71 18.13
C ALA A 402 24.89 -18.64 19.18
N ASP A 403 26.10 -18.10 19.12
CA ASP A 403 26.58 -17.02 20.01
C ASP A 403 25.77 -15.73 19.85
N SER A 404 25.14 -15.53 18.69
CA SER A 404 24.25 -14.40 18.38
C SER A 404 22.78 -14.68 18.72
N GLY A 405 22.46 -15.88 19.23
CA GLY A 405 21.09 -16.35 19.47
C GLY A 405 20.28 -16.50 18.18
N VAL A 406 20.92 -16.82 17.07
CA VAL A 406 20.28 -17.05 15.75
C VAL A 406 20.39 -18.53 15.41
N LEU A 407 19.29 -19.16 15.02
CA LEU A 407 19.27 -20.55 14.57
C LEU A 407 19.70 -20.63 13.10
N LEU A 408 20.79 -21.35 12.82
CA LEU A 408 21.22 -21.63 11.46
C LEU A 408 20.59 -22.93 10.93
N LEU A 409 19.87 -22.80 9.81
CA LEU A 409 19.34 -23.92 9.03
C LEU A 409 20.02 -23.95 7.65
N THR A 410 20.30 -25.15 7.16
CA THR A 410 20.75 -25.37 5.78
C THR A 410 19.77 -26.29 5.06
N ALA A 411 19.63 -26.14 3.74
CA ALA A 411 18.74 -26.98 2.93
C ALA A 411 19.12 -28.46 2.98
N GLU A 412 20.42 -28.77 3.03
CA GLU A 412 20.94 -30.14 3.13
C GLU A 412 20.54 -30.84 4.44
N GLU A 413 20.20 -30.06 5.47
CA GLU A 413 19.84 -30.53 6.79
C GLU A 413 18.32 -30.49 7.06
N GLU A 414 17.47 -30.37 6.02
CA GLU A 414 15.99 -30.36 6.15
C GLU A 414 15.44 -31.42 7.11
N PRO A 415 15.91 -32.69 7.09
CA PRO A 415 15.40 -33.71 8.01
C PRO A 415 15.64 -33.40 9.50
N THR A 416 16.58 -32.50 9.82
CA THR A 416 16.93 -32.10 11.19
C THR A 416 16.27 -30.80 11.64
N TRP A 417 15.61 -30.07 10.74
CA TRP A 417 14.92 -28.82 11.06
C TRP A 417 13.93 -28.95 12.23
N PRO A 418 13.10 -30.01 12.35
CA PRO A 418 12.15 -30.12 13.45
C PRO A 418 12.85 -30.07 14.82
N ALA A 419 13.87 -30.90 15.00
CA ALA A 419 14.61 -30.96 16.26
C ALA A 419 15.31 -29.64 16.60
N LYS A 420 15.79 -28.91 15.59
CA LYS A 420 16.42 -27.60 15.75
C LYS A 420 15.42 -26.51 16.13
N LEU A 421 14.25 -26.49 15.49
CA LEU A 421 13.17 -25.55 15.78
C LEU A 421 12.57 -25.78 17.18
N ASP A 422 12.32 -27.04 17.53
CA ASP A 422 11.79 -27.43 18.85
C ASP A 422 12.77 -27.05 19.98
N ALA A 423 14.07 -27.28 19.78
CA ALA A 423 15.10 -26.91 20.75
C ALA A 423 15.18 -25.39 20.95
N ALA A 424 15.00 -24.61 19.87
CA ALA A 424 15.02 -23.16 19.93
C ALA A 424 13.79 -22.59 20.67
N ALA A 425 12.60 -23.18 20.47
CA ALA A 425 11.38 -22.80 21.21
C ALA A 425 11.57 -22.94 22.73
N GLY A 426 12.20 -24.04 23.18
CA GLY A 426 12.42 -24.31 24.60
C GLY A 426 13.40 -23.36 25.32
N THR A 427 14.18 -22.55 24.59
CA THR A 427 15.23 -21.69 25.19
C THR A 427 14.72 -20.29 25.56
N VAL A 428 13.59 -19.84 25.01
CA VAL A 428 13.06 -18.46 25.21
C VAL A 428 12.38 -18.27 26.60
N HIS A 429 12.15 -19.35 27.34
CA HIS A 429 11.52 -19.34 28.67
C HIS A 429 12.51 -19.42 29.86
N GLY A 430 13.82 -19.25 29.62
CA GLY A 430 14.88 -19.32 30.63
C GLY A 430 15.28 -17.99 31.25
#